data_AF-A0A2N9J9H6-F1
#
_entry.id   AF-A0A2N9J9H6-F1
#
_cell.length_a   1.000
_cell.length_b   1.000
_cell.length_c   1.000
_cell.angle_alpha   90.00
_cell.angle_beta   90.00
_cell.angle_gamma   90.00
#
_symmetry.space_group_name_H-M   'P 1'
#
loop_
_entity.id
_entity.type
_entity.pdbx_description
1 polymer ?
#
loop_
_entity_poly.entity_id
_entity_poly.type
_entity_poly.pdbx_seq_one_letter_code
_entity_poly.pdbx_strand_id
1 'polypeptide(L)'
;MSFLKGLIDSLVSIFTPPYDSNANPSLPDSSSTMEGVAGPSVSNERVAYKLKGYFDLAKKEIAKAVRAKEWGLVYDAITHYKNAQRILIEASSTTAPSFICSR
;
A
#
# COMPACT_ATOMS: atom_id res chain seq x y z
N MET A 1 -6.64 -26.24 4.87
CA MET A 1 -7.37 -25.00 5.18
C MET A 1 -6.45 -23.83 4.85
N SER A 2 -6.49 -23.35 3.60
CA SER A 2 -5.43 -22.51 3.03
C SER A 2 -5.80 -21.03 3.14
N PHE A 3 -5.53 -20.43 4.29
CA PHE A 3 -5.73 -18.99 4.57
C PHE A 3 -4.95 -18.10 3.58
N LEU A 4 -3.82 -18.59 3.07
CA LEU A 4 -3.00 -17.89 2.09
C LEU A 4 -3.60 -17.87 0.68
N LYS A 5 -4.39 -18.89 0.29
CA LYS A 5 -4.96 -19.00 -1.06
C LYS A 5 -6.00 -17.91 -1.33
N GLY A 6 -6.77 -17.54 -0.30
CA GLY A 6 -7.75 -16.46 -0.39
C GLY A 6 -7.15 -15.06 -0.56
N LEU A 7 -5.91 -14.84 -0.10
CA LEU A 7 -5.25 -13.53 -0.23
C LEU A 7 -4.76 -13.29 -1.67
N ILE A 8 -4.20 -14.33 -2.31
CA ILE A 8 -3.63 -14.22 -3.67
C ILE A 8 -4.73 -14.08 -4.74
N ASP A 9 -5.84 -14.81 -4.59
CA ASP A 9 -6.99 -14.71 -5.51
C ASP A 9 -7.63 -13.30 -5.48
N SER A 10 -7.56 -12.60 -4.33
CA SER A 10 -8.03 -11.20 -4.19
C SER A 10 -7.15 -10.19 -4.94
N LEU A 11 -5.84 -10.46 -5.05
CA LEU A 11 -4.90 -9.55 -5.73
C LEU A 11 -4.93 -9.70 -7.26
N VAL A 12 -5.21 -10.91 -7.78
CA VAL A 12 -5.31 -11.15 -9.23
C VAL A 12 -6.49 -10.38 -9.84
N SER A 13 -7.58 -10.20 -9.09
CA SER A 13 -8.76 -9.46 -9.57
C SER A 13 -8.52 -7.96 -9.76
N ILE A 14 -7.44 -7.40 -9.22
CA ILE A 14 -7.10 -5.97 -9.31
C ILE A 14 -6.27 -5.66 -10.59
N PHE A 15 -5.66 -6.66 -11.21
CA PHE A 15 -4.72 -6.47 -12.33
C PHE A 15 -5.32 -6.61 -13.74
N THR A 16 -6.65 -6.64 -13.89
CA THR A 16 -7.28 -6.73 -15.21
C THR A 16 -7.79 -5.34 -15.64
N PRO A 17 -7.12 -4.63 -16.57
CA PRO A 17 -7.61 -3.35 -17.05
C PRO A 17 -8.69 -3.55 -18.12
N PRO A 18 -9.82 -2.82 -18.08
CA PRO A 18 -10.66 -2.67 -19.26
C PRO A 18 -10.00 -1.63 -20.19
N TYR A 19 -9.88 -1.99 -21.46
CA TYR A 19 -9.69 -1.02 -22.52
C TYR A 19 -11.01 -0.24 -22.67
N ASP A 20 -10.96 1.10 -22.68
CA ASP A 20 -11.67 1.92 -23.66
C ASP A 20 -11.40 3.42 -23.48
N SER A 21 -11.37 4.10 -24.62
CA SER A 21 -10.92 5.48 -24.85
C SER A 21 -12.03 6.49 -24.56
N ASN A 22 -11.72 7.67 -24.01
CA ASN A 22 -12.11 8.98 -24.55
C ASN A 22 -11.70 10.18 -23.65
N ALA A 23 -11.39 11.29 -24.33
CA ALA A 23 -10.77 12.51 -23.83
C ALA A 23 -11.76 13.58 -23.32
N ASN A 24 -11.39 14.35 -22.28
CA ASN A 24 -11.23 15.82 -22.31
C ASN A 24 -10.93 16.42 -20.91
N PRO A 25 -10.12 17.49 -20.78
CA PRO A 25 -9.86 18.18 -19.52
C PRO A 25 -10.65 19.50 -19.41
N SER A 26 -11.21 19.79 -18.23
CA SER A 26 -11.70 21.12 -17.90
C SER A 26 -11.36 21.47 -16.44
N LEU A 27 -10.46 22.43 -16.26
CA LEU A 27 -10.30 23.21 -15.02
C LEU A 27 -11.58 24.02 -14.74
N PRO A 28 -11.87 24.30 -13.45
CA PRO A 28 -11.74 25.69 -12.98
C PRO A 28 -11.10 25.75 -11.57
N ASP A 29 -10.17 26.66 -11.31
CA ASP A 29 -10.31 28.10 -11.06
C ASP A 29 -10.48 28.41 -9.56
N SER A 30 -9.58 29.25 -9.08
CA SER A 30 -9.28 29.55 -7.67
C SER A 30 -10.36 30.39 -7.00
N SER A 31 -10.84 29.94 -5.84
CA SER A 31 -11.69 30.73 -4.93
C SER A 31 -11.24 30.51 -3.49
N SER A 32 -10.87 31.61 -2.83
CA SER A 32 -10.39 31.66 -1.45
C SER A 32 -11.54 31.51 -0.46
N THR A 33 -11.51 30.46 0.35
CA THR A 33 -12.34 30.37 1.57
C THR A 33 -11.47 29.77 2.69
N MET A 34 -11.16 30.59 3.69
CA MET A 34 -10.46 30.16 4.90
C MET A 34 -11.50 29.68 5.91
N GLU A 35 -11.80 28.39 5.93
CA GLU A 35 -12.62 27.78 6.98
C GLU A 35 -12.13 26.35 7.26
N GLY A 36 -11.59 26.16 8.48
CA GLY A 36 -11.09 24.89 8.99
C GLY A 36 -9.63 24.63 8.64
N VAL A 37 -8.78 24.45 9.66
CA VAL A 37 -7.50 23.75 9.49
C VAL A 37 -7.82 22.28 9.21
N ALA A 38 -8.31 21.99 8.01
CA ALA A 38 -8.03 20.75 7.35
C ALA A 38 -6.53 20.82 7.10
N GLY A 39 -5.75 20.08 7.90
CA GLY A 39 -4.31 19.92 7.65
C GLY A 39 -4.09 19.61 6.17
N PRO A 40 -2.94 20.02 5.59
CA PRO A 40 -2.73 20.00 4.15
C PRO A 40 -3.16 18.65 3.60
N SER A 41 -4.18 18.67 2.72
CA SER A 41 -4.67 17.47 2.03
C SER A 41 -3.44 16.75 1.50
N VAL A 42 -3.15 15.57 2.06
CA VAL A 42 -1.96 14.82 1.71
C VAL A 42 -2.14 14.42 0.25
N SER A 43 -1.33 15.00 -0.63
CA SER A 43 -1.47 14.75 -2.06
C SER A 43 -1.39 13.25 -2.34
N ASN A 44 -2.16 12.78 -3.32
CA ASN A 44 -2.21 11.35 -3.67
C ASN A 44 -0.81 10.76 -3.94
N GLU A 45 0.10 11.58 -4.48
CA GLU A 45 1.50 11.22 -4.70
C GLU A 45 2.21 10.93 -3.38
N ARG A 46 2.03 11.78 -2.36
CA ARG A 46 2.62 11.57 -1.02
C ARG A 46 2.12 10.28 -0.39
N VAL A 47 0.83 9.97 -0.54
CA VAL A 47 0.24 8.71 -0.06
C VAL A 47 0.86 7.52 -0.78
N ALA A 48 1.02 7.59 -2.10
CA ALA A 48 1.66 6.53 -2.88
C ALA A 48 3.12 6.30 -2.48
N TYR A 49 3.91 7.36 -2.27
CA TYR A 49 5.28 7.25 -1.78
C TYR A 49 5.35 6.62 -0.38
N LYS A 50 4.40 6.96 0.50
CA LYS A 50 4.32 6.36 1.84
C LYS A 50 4.02 4.86 1.77
N LEU A 51 3.03 4.45 0.96
CA LEU A 51 2.70 3.05 0.72
C LEU A 51 3.89 2.27 0.13
N LYS A 52 4.59 2.87 -0.84
CA LYS A 52 5.83 2.31 -1.38
C LYS A 52 6.90 2.14 -0.28
N GLY A 53 7.05 3.11 0.60
CA GLY A 53 7.97 3.04 1.74
C GLY A 53 7.65 1.90 2.70
N TYR A 54 6.38 1.72 3.06
CA TYR A 54 5.95 0.57 3.88
C TYR A 54 6.22 -0.76 3.18
N PHE A 55 5.91 -0.87 1.88
CA PHE A 55 6.17 -2.08 1.11
C PHE A 55 7.66 -2.42 1.04
N ASP A 56 8.51 -1.42 0.74
CA ASP A 56 9.96 -1.58 0.66
C ASP A 56 10.54 -2.00 2.03
N LEU A 57 10.00 -1.48 3.14
CA LEU A 57 10.42 -1.85 4.49
C LEU A 57 9.98 -3.27 4.86
N ALA A 58 8.72 -3.63 4.61
CA ALA A 58 8.20 -4.98 4.86
C ALA A 58 8.98 -6.03 4.06
N LYS A 59 9.29 -5.74 2.79
CA LYS A 59 10.10 -6.60 1.93
C LYS A 59 11.50 -6.86 2.51
N LYS A 60 12.15 -5.84 3.07
CA LYS A 60 13.44 -5.99 3.75
C LYS A 60 13.34 -6.87 5.00
N GLU A 61 12.30 -6.69 5.81
CA GLU A 61 12.08 -7.54 7.01
C GLU A 61 11.82 -9.01 6.63
N ILE A 62 11.03 -9.26 5.58
CA ILE A 62 10.82 -10.62 5.07
C ILE A 62 12.14 -11.24 4.59
N ALA A 63 12.98 -10.49 3.88
CA ALA A 63 14.28 -10.99 3.43
C ALA A 63 15.20 -11.37 4.61
N LYS A 64 15.20 -10.57 5.69
CA LYS A 64 15.91 -10.93 6.94
C LYS A 64 15.33 -12.18 7.58
N ALA A 65 14.00 -12.31 7.63
CA ALA A 65 13.32 -13.47 8.19
C ALA A 65 13.69 -14.77 7.45
N VAL A 66 13.70 -14.73 6.11
CA VAL A 66 14.09 -15.88 5.27
C VAL A 66 15.54 -16.26 5.52
N ARG A 67 16.45 -15.28 5.56
CA ARG A 67 17.87 -15.53 5.82
C ARG A 67 18.13 -16.09 7.22
N ALA A 68 17.46 -15.57 8.24
CA ALA A 68 17.52 -16.10 9.61
C ALA A 68 17.01 -17.55 9.67
N LYS A 69 15.92 -17.85 8.94
CA LYS A 69 15.38 -19.22 8.85
C LYS A 69 16.38 -20.18 8.20
N GLU A 70 17.05 -19.76 7.12
CA GLU A 70 18.08 -20.55 6.43
C GLU A 70 19.27 -20.88 7.34
N TRP A 71 19.61 -20.00 8.29
CA TRP A 71 20.65 -20.22 9.28
C TRP A 71 20.17 -20.98 10.53
N GLY A 72 18.91 -21.42 10.57
CA GLY A 72 18.33 -22.12 11.72
C GLY A 72 18.00 -21.21 12.92
N LEU A 73 18.07 -19.88 12.75
CA LEU A 73 17.71 -18.90 13.77
C LEU A 73 16.20 -18.65 13.79
N VAL A 74 15.45 -19.65 14.26
CA VAL A 74 13.97 -19.67 14.18
C VAL A 74 13.32 -18.51 14.94
N TYR A 75 13.82 -18.17 16.13
CA TYR A 75 13.27 -17.07 16.93
C TYR A 75 13.47 -15.70 16.26
N ASP A 76 14.62 -15.49 15.61
CA ASP A 76 14.91 -14.26 14.87
C ASP A 76 14.01 -14.17 13.62
N ALA A 77 13.83 -15.28 12.91
CA ALA A 77 12.92 -15.35 11.77
C ALA A 77 11.48 -14.98 12.17
N ILE A 78 10.97 -15.53 13.30
CA ILE A 78 9.64 -15.19 13.81
C ILE A 78 9.53 -13.70 14.12
N THR A 79 10.56 -13.11 14.74
CA THR A 79 10.59 -11.69 15.08
C THR A 79 10.51 -10.82 13.83
N HIS A 80 11.32 -11.12 12.81
CA HIS A 80 11.29 -10.40 11.53
C HIS A 80 9.96 -10.55 10.79
N TYR A 81 9.33 -11.73 10.81
CA TYR A 81 8.00 -11.91 10.23
C TYR A 81 6.92 -11.10 10.95
N LYS A 82 6.94 -11.08 12.29
CA LYS A 82 6.01 -10.24 13.08
C LYS A 82 6.19 -8.75 12.77
N ASN A 83 7.43 -8.31 12.58
CA ASN A 83 7.71 -6.93 12.21
C ASN A 83 7.19 -6.60 10.81
N ALA A 84 7.43 -7.47 9.81
CA ALA A 84 6.88 -7.32 8.47
C ALA A 84 5.34 -7.27 8.49
N GLN A 85 4.69 -8.15 9.25
CA GLN A 85 3.24 -8.16 9.41
C GLN A 85 2.72 -6.83 9.97
N ARG A 86 3.35 -6.29 11.02
CA ARG A 86 2.98 -5.00 11.60
C ARG A 86 3.06 -3.87 10.58
N ILE A 87 4.13 -3.84 9.78
CA ILE A 87 4.32 -2.82 8.74
C ILE A 87 3.22 -2.92 7.67
N LEU A 88 2.84 -4.13 7.27
CA LEU A 88 1.79 -4.34 6.27
C LEU A 88 0.39 -3.99 6.81
N ILE A 89 0.12 -4.25 8.09
CA ILE A 89 -1.12 -3.83 8.75
C ILE A 89 -1.22 -2.29 8.75
N GLU A 90 -0.12 -1.61 9.09
CA GLU A 90 -0.04 -0.14 9.03
C GLU A 90 -0.27 0.37 7.60
N ALA A 91 0.35 -0.26 6.61
CA ALA A 91 0.16 0.08 5.20
C ALA A 91 -1.31 -0.10 4.77
N SER A 92 -1.96 -1.19 5.19
CA SER A 92 -3.36 -1.47 4.87
C SER A 92 -4.34 -0.49 5.50
N SER A 93 -3.94 0.16 6.59
CA SER A 93 -4.72 1.21 7.26
C SER A 93 -4.56 2.58 6.59
N THR A 94 -3.64 2.70 5.62
CA THR A 94 -3.47 3.92 4.82
C THR A 94 -4.42 3.89 3.63
N THR A 95 -5.27 4.90 3.50
CA THR A 95 -6.20 5.06 2.37
C THR A 95 -5.46 5.03 1.04
N ALA A 96 -5.97 4.27 0.07
CA ALA A 96 -5.38 4.20 -1.26
C ALA A 96 -5.51 5.54 -2.01
N PRO A 97 -4.52 5.93 -2.82
CA PRO A 97 -4.63 7.09 -3.71
C PRO A 97 -5.82 6.95 -4.66
N SER A 98 -6.51 8.06 -4.95
CA SER A 98 -7.74 8.02 -5.75
C SER A 98 -7.53 7.51 -7.19
N PHE A 99 -6.33 7.64 -7.76
CA PHE A 99 -6.02 7.11 -9.10
C PHE A 99 -5.89 5.58 -9.15
N ILE A 100 -5.77 4.91 -7.99
CA ILE A 100 -5.76 3.43 -7.91
C ILE A 100 -7.20 2.92 -7.73
N CYS A 101 -8.09 3.74 -7.17
CA CYS A 101 -9.49 3.42 -6.95
C CYS A 101 -10.35 4.16 -7.98
N SER A 102 -10.40 3.64 -9.21
CA SER A 102 -11.47 4.04 -10.14
C SER A 102 -12.76 3.38 -9.67
N ARG A 103 -13.81 4.17 -9.47
CA ARG A 103 -15.15 3.66 -9.15
C ARG A 103 -15.76 2.95 -10.36
#